data_AF-A0A7V8JJ89-F1
#
_entry.id   AF-A0A7V8JJ89-F1
#
_cell.length_a   1.000
_cell.length_b   1.000
_cell.length_c   1.000
_cell.angle_alpha   90.00
_cell.angle_beta   90.00
_cell.angle_gamma   90.00
#
_symmetry.space_group_name_H-M   'P 1'
#
loop_
_entity.id
_entity.type
_entity.pdbx_description
1 polymer ?
#
loop_
_entity_poly.entity_id
_entity_poly.type
_entity_poly.pdbx_seq_one_letter_code
_entity_poly.pdbx_strand_id
1 'polypeptide(L)'
;MNPAANASAKVKHGFAVFQRNCITCHTLNGQGDAKVGPDLNIPYSPTEYLQAGYLRKLVRNPQDLRHWPQAKMPAFRADVLSDADLDDLVAYLKHMSGRKAKP
;
A
#
# COMPACT_ATOMS: atom_id res chain seq x y z
N MET A 1 4.12 1.39 11.75
CA MET A 1 3.16 1.75 10.69
C MET A 1 2.67 3.21 10.77
N ASN A 2 2.61 3.83 11.94
CA ASN A 2 2.11 5.21 12.05
C ASN A 2 2.95 6.21 11.22
N PRO A 3 2.31 7.12 10.46
CA PRO A 3 3.02 8.23 9.84
C PRO A 3 3.52 9.23 10.90
N ALA A 4 4.50 10.06 10.55
CA ALA A 4 4.92 11.19 11.39
C ALA A 4 3.72 12.06 11.86
N ALA A 5 3.77 12.56 13.09
CA ALA A 5 2.68 13.32 13.71
C ALA A 5 2.29 14.59 12.90
N ASN A 6 3.28 15.24 12.28
CA ASN A 6 3.11 16.41 11.43
C ASN A 6 2.90 16.07 9.93
N ALA A 7 2.62 14.80 9.60
CA ALA A 7 2.33 14.43 8.22
C ALA A 7 1.08 15.15 7.69
N SER A 8 1.03 15.33 6.37
CA SER A 8 -0.09 15.99 5.69
C SER A 8 -1.40 15.24 5.89
N ALA A 9 -2.52 15.94 5.68
CA ALA A 9 -3.85 15.33 5.73
C ALA A 9 -3.97 14.12 4.79
N LYS A 10 -3.42 14.21 3.58
CA LYS A 10 -3.36 13.11 2.61
C LYS A 10 -2.67 11.87 3.15
N VAL A 11 -1.50 12.03 3.78
CA VAL A 11 -0.75 10.90 4.36
C VAL A 11 -1.51 10.28 5.54
N LYS A 12 -2.12 11.11 6.39
CA LYS A 12 -2.94 10.63 7.51
C LYS A 12 -4.19 9.88 7.03
N HIS A 13 -4.83 10.38 5.98
CA HIS A 13 -5.97 9.70 5.37
C HIS A 13 -5.54 8.38 4.70
N GLY A 14 -4.43 8.38 3.96
CA GLY A 14 -3.85 7.18 3.35
C GLY A 14 -3.48 6.10 4.36
N PHE A 15 -3.04 6.48 5.57
CA PHE A 15 -2.86 5.55 6.68
C PHE A 15 -4.18 4.88 7.08
N ALA A 16 -5.25 5.65 7.24
CA ALA A 16 -6.57 5.09 7.54
C ALA A 16 -7.09 4.18 6.41
N VAL A 17 -6.84 4.53 5.14
CA VAL A 17 -7.14 3.68 3.98
C VAL A 17 -6.36 2.36 4.05
N PHE A 18 -5.06 2.41 4.36
CA PHE A 18 -4.22 1.21 4.53
C PHE A 18 -4.75 0.29 5.64
N GLN A 19 -5.13 0.87 6.78
CA GLN A 19 -5.70 0.11 7.90
C GLN A 19 -7.04 -0.55 7.56
N ARG A 20 -7.89 0.11 6.76
CA ARG A 20 -9.18 -0.47 6.38
C ARG A 20 -9.08 -1.57 5.32
N ASN A 21 -8.13 -1.44 4.39
CA ASN A 21 -8.14 -2.23 3.15
C ASN A 21 -6.94 -3.17 2.98
N CYS A 22 -5.78 -2.85 3.57
CA CYS A 22 -4.51 -3.49 3.21
C CYS A 22 -3.93 -4.31 4.37
N ILE A 23 -4.11 -3.86 5.61
CA ILE A 23 -3.45 -4.44 6.79
C ILE A 23 -3.85 -5.90 7.07
N THR A 24 -5.03 -6.33 6.61
CA THR A 24 -5.48 -7.72 6.74
C THR A 24 -4.58 -8.70 5.99
N CYS A 25 -3.92 -8.25 4.91
CA CYS A 25 -3.05 -9.10 4.10
C CYS A 25 -1.58 -8.68 4.18
N HIS A 26 -1.29 -7.40 4.39
CA HIS A 26 0.07 -6.86 4.36
C HIS A 26 0.50 -6.31 5.72
N THR A 27 1.76 -6.54 6.06
CA THR A 27 2.42 -5.84 7.15
C THR A 27 3.06 -4.54 6.66
N LEU A 28 3.46 -3.69 7.60
CA LEU A 28 4.27 -2.51 7.31
C LEU A 28 5.32 -2.29 8.39
N ASN A 29 6.61 -2.30 8.00
CA ASN A 29 7.73 -2.24 8.95
C ASN A 29 7.69 -3.38 9.99
N GLY A 30 7.32 -4.59 9.56
CA GLY A 30 7.18 -5.75 10.44
C GLY A 30 6.01 -5.68 11.41
N GLN A 31 5.15 -4.66 11.30
CA GLN A 31 3.99 -4.48 12.18
C GLN A 31 2.71 -4.99 11.49
N GLY A 32 1.84 -5.61 12.29
CA GLY A 32 0.65 -6.32 11.85
C GLY A 32 0.86 -7.84 11.86
N ASP A 33 -0.23 -8.60 11.92
CA ASP A 33 -0.20 -10.06 12.07
C ASP A 33 -0.44 -10.82 10.75
N ALA A 34 -0.51 -10.08 9.65
CA ALA A 34 -0.83 -10.64 8.34
C ALA A 34 0.29 -11.56 7.83
N LYS A 35 -0.11 -12.68 7.20
CA LYS A 35 0.79 -13.71 6.66
C LYS A 35 0.54 -14.01 5.18
N VAL A 36 -0.23 -13.15 4.50
CA VAL A 36 -0.71 -13.41 3.13
C VAL A 36 0.16 -12.69 2.11
N GLY A 37 0.28 -11.37 2.24
CA GLY A 37 1.09 -10.51 1.41
C GLY A 37 2.41 -10.14 2.09
N PRO A 38 3.40 -9.67 1.32
CA PRO A 38 4.67 -9.19 1.86
C PRO A 38 4.48 -7.91 2.68
N ASP A 39 5.52 -7.57 3.45
CA ASP A 39 5.64 -6.24 4.03
C ASP A 39 5.75 -5.17 2.94
N LEU A 40 5.05 -4.05 3.11
CA LEU A 40 5.02 -2.97 2.11
C LEU A 40 6.04 -1.85 2.37
N ASN A 41 7.01 -2.05 3.25
CA ASN A 41 8.06 -1.06 3.49
C ASN A 41 9.47 -1.63 3.57
N ILE A 42 9.64 -2.84 4.11
CA ILE A 42 10.96 -3.49 4.25
C ILE A 42 11.03 -4.81 3.45
N PRO A 43 12.14 -5.09 2.74
CA PRO A 43 13.33 -4.24 2.55
C PRO A 43 13.07 -3.04 1.63
N TYR A 44 12.11 -3.15 0.70
CA TYR A 44 11.74 -2.08 -0.22
C TYR A 44 10.23 -1.88 -0.26
N SER A 45 9.80 -0.62 -0.18
CA SER A 45 8.44 -0.20 -0.44
C SER A 45 8.14 -0.31 -1.94
N PRO A 46 6.92 -0.70 -2.33
CA PRO A 46 6.53 -0.71 -3.74
C PRO A 46 6.72 0.66 -4.43
N THR A 47 6.69 1.77 -3.68
CA THR A 47 6.92 3.11 -4.27
C THR A 47 8.38 3.38 -4.65
N GLU A 48 9.33 2.54 -4.23
CA GLU A 48 10.75 2.68 -4.56
C GLU A 48 11.12 2.02 -5.89
N TYR A 49 10.40 0.97 -6.30
CA TYR A 49 10.74 0.18 -7.49
C TYR A 49 9.60 0.09 -8.52
N LEU A 50 8.35 0.40 -8.15
CA LEU A 50 7.26 0.54 -9.10
C LEU A 50 7.05 2.01 -9.43
N GLN A 51 6.98 2.33 -10.73
CA GLN A 51 6.52 3.64 -11.14
C GLN A 51 5.09 3.86 -10.65
N ALA A 52 4.77 5.09 -10.23
CA ALA A 52 3.51 5.41 -9.56
C ALA A 52 2.26 4.98 -10.35
N GLY A 53 2.28 5.10 -11.69
CA GLY A 53 1.18 4.65 -12.54
C GLY A 53 0.95 3.14 -12.49
N TYR A 54 2.02 2.34 -12.47
CA TYR A 54 1.92 0.88 -12.38
C TYR A 54 1.53 0.41 -10.99
N LEU A 55 1.95 1.09 -9.92
CA LEU A 55 1.46 0.77 -8.57
C LEU A 55 -0.06 0.93 -8.47
N ARG A 56 -0.61 2.00 -9.06
CA ARG A 56 -2.06 2.22 -9.11
C ARG A 56 -2.76 1.13 -9.90
N LYS A 57 -2.20 0.78 -11.07
CA LYS A 57 -2.74 -0.28 -11.91
C LYS A 57 -2.70 -1.64 -11.21
N LEU A 58 -1.65 -1.93 -10.45
CA LEU A 58 -1.53 -3.13 -9.60
C LEU A 58 -2.65 -3.20 -8.56
N VAL A 59 -2.91 -2.10 -7.84
CA VAL A 59 -3.98 -2.07 -6.83
C VAL A 59 -5.36 -2.19 -7.47
N ARG A 60 -5.57 -1.53 -8.62
CA ARG A 60 -6.83 -1.58 -9.36
C ARG A 60 -7.13 -2.99 -9.84
N ASN A 61 -6.16 -3.64 -10.48
CA ASN A 61 -6.25 -5.02 -10.90
C ASN A 61 -4.86 -5.61 -11.19
N PRO A 62 -4.33 -6.52 -10.34
CA PRO A 62 -3.04 -7.14 -10.58
C PRO A 62 -2.94 -7.90 -11.91
N GLN A 63 -4.07 -8.46 -12.37
CA GLN A 63 -4.13 -9.27 -13.60
C GLN A 63 -3.89 -8.45 -14.86
N ASP A 64 -4.14 -7.12 -14.83
CA ASP A 64 -3.89 -6.22 -15.97
C ASP A 64 -2.41 -5.93 -16.20
N LEU A 65 -1.56 -6.22 -15.21
CA LEU A 65 -0.10 -6.08 -15.31
C LEU A 65 0.56 -7.40 -15.64
N ARG A 66 0.13 -8.44 -14.95
CA ARG A 66 0.65 -9.79 -15.14
C ARG A 66 -0.47 -10.77 -14.85
N HIS A 67 -0.85 -11.54 -15.86
CA HIS A 67 -1.78 -12.62 -15.67
C HIS A 67 -1.12 -13.70 -14.79
N TRP A 68 -1.72 -13.93 -13.62
CA TRP A 68 -1.27 -14.88 -12.63
C TRP A 68 -2.49 -15.45 -11.89
N PRO A 69 -3.03 -16.60 -12.34
CA PRO A 69 -4.26 -17.17 -11.78
C PRO A 69 -4.23 -17.45 -10.28
N GLN A 70 -3.05 -17.71 -9.72
CA GLN A 70 -2.86 -18.01 -8.29
C GLN A 70 -2.60 -16.76 -7.44
N ALA A 71 -2.61 -15.56 -8.03
CA ALA A 71 -2.45 -14.32 -7.29
C ALA A 71 -3.62 -14.13 -6.31
N LYS A 72 -3.29 -13.89 -5.03
CA LYS A 72 -4.28 -13.75 -3.95
C LYS A 72 -4.76 -12.31 -3.74
N MET A 73 -4.02 -11.33 -4.23
CA MET A 73 -4.38 -9.92 -4.08
C MET A 73 -5.61 -9.61 -4.94
N PRO A 74 -6.75 -9.20 -4.34
CA PRO A 74 -7.95 -8.88 -5.11
C PRO A 74 -7.80 -7.55 -5.86
N ALA A 75 -8.65 -7.35 -6.85
CA ALA A 75 -8.81 -6.07 -7.52
C ALA A 75 -9.59 -5.09 -6.62
N PHE A 76 -9.06 -3.88 -6.42
CA PHE A 76 -9.77 -2.81 -5.71
C PHE A 76 -10.38 -1.86 -6.72
N ARG A 77 -11.64 -2.10 -7.06
CA ARG A 77 -12.42 -1.26 -7.97
C ARG A 77 -12.76 0.11 -7.34
N ALA A 78 -13.13 1.08 -8.18
CA ALA A 78 -13.32 2.48 -7.77
C ALA A 78 -14.49 2.69 -6.77
N ASP A 79 -15.44 1.76 -6.73
CA ASP A 79 -16.55 1.69 -5.79
C ASP A 79 -16.13 1.22 -4.38
N VAL A 80 -15.07 0.39 -4.28
CA VAL A 80 -14.50 -0.06 -3.01
C VAL A 80 -13.39 0.88 -2.52
N LEU A 81 -12.54 1.32 -3.43
CA LEU A 81 -11.43 2.22 -3.16
C LEU A 81 -11.49 3.37 -4.16
N SER A 82 -11.91 4.56 -3.73
CA SER A 82 -11.98 5.73 -4.62
C SER A 82 -10.60 6.07 -5.21
N ASP A 83 -10.55 6.82 -6.32
CA ASP A 83 -9.26 7.27 -6.87
C ASP A 83 -8.52 8.20 -5.91
N ALA A 84 -9.25 9.02 -5.15
CA ALA A 84 -8.68 9.89 -4.11
C ALA A 84 -8.10 9.07 -2.95
N ASP A 85 -8.78 8.00 -2.52
CA ASP A 85 -8.28 7.11 -1.47
C ASP A 85 -7.01 6.37 -1.94
N LEU A 86 -6.96 5.96 -3.21
CA LEU A 86 -5.78 5.35 -3.80
C LEU A 86 -4.62 6.35 -3.93
N ASP A 87 -4.89 7.61 -4.29
CA ASP A 87 -3.90 8.69 -4.27
C ASP A 87 -3.28 8.86 -2.88
N ASP A 88 -4.13 8.94 -1.85
CA ASP A 88 -3.71 9.13 -0.47
C ASP A 88 -2.96 7.91 0.07
N LEU A 89 -3.40 6.69 -0.28
CA LEU A 89 -2.70 5.44 0.03
C LEU A 89 -1.28 5.44 -0.54
N VAL A 90 -1.12 5.81 -1.82
CA VAL A 90 0.20 5.89 -2.45
C VAL A 90 1.06 6.97 -1.78
N ALA A 91 0.47 8.11 -1.41
CA ALA A 91 1.17 9.16 -0.67
C ALA A 91 1.64 8.67 0.71
N TYR A 92 0.82 7.87 1.41
CA TYR A 92 1.19 7.25 2.68
C TYR A 92 2.35 6.25 2.51
N LEU A 93 2.28 5.33 1.55
CA LEU A 93 3.38 4.37 1.30
C LEU A 93 4.68 5.10 0.96
N LYS A 94 4.62 6.16 0.14
CA LYS A 94 5.77 7.00 -0.19
C LYS A 94 6.33 7.74 1.03
N HIS A 95 5.47 8.21 1.93
CA HIS A 95 5.93 8.82 3.19
C HIS A 95 6.61 7.82 4.12
N MET A 96 6.16 6.57 4.11
CA MET A 96 6.71 5.49 4.93
C MET A 96 8.00 4.91 4.36
N SER A 97 8.25 4.98 3.05
CA SER A 97 9.51 4.53 2.45
C SER A 97 10.73 5.30 2.99
N GLY A 98 10.54 6.56 3.41
CA GLY A 98 11.54 7.35 4.12
C GLY A 98 11.64 7.05 5.63
N ARG A 99 10.90 6.07 6.15
CA ARG A 99 10.74 5.74 7.58
C ARG A 99 10.73 4.23 7.80
N LYS A 100 11.75 3.54 7.29
CA LYS A 100 11.90 2.09 7.46
C LYS A 100 12.28 1.74 8.90
N ALA A 101 11.73 0.65 9.41
CA ALA A 101 12.28 0.03 10.62
C ALA A 101 13.71 -0.42 10.31
N LYS A 102 14.60 -0.31 11.30
CA LYS A 102 15.94 -0.90 11.17
C LYS A 102 15.79 -2.43 11.13
N PRO A 103 16.64 -3.13 10.36
CA PRO A 103 16.69 -4.59 10.36
C PRO A 103 16.88 -5.16 11.77
#